data_AF-A0A926NQ17-F1
#
_entry.id   AF-A0A926NQ17-F1
#
_cell.length_a   1.000
_cell.length_b   1.000
_cell.length_c   1.000
_cell.angle_alpha   90.00
_cell.angle_beta   90.00
_cell.angle_gamma   90.00
#
_symmetry.space_group_name_H-M   'P 1'
#
loop_
_entity.id
_entity.type
_entity.pdbx_description
1 polymer ?
#
loop_
_entity_poly.entity_id
_entity_poly.type
_entity_poly.pdbx_seq_one_letter_code
_entity_poly.pdbx_strand_id
1 'polypeptide(L)' 'MERFDISIQQGNQQLGFEVREYMHHGGDHCMFEIFTDDKMVVSFNPDPYESLTVCKNPGSLNNKLVHLIADKLEKFI' A
#
# COMPACT_ATOMS: atom_id res chain seq x y z
N MET A 1 6.73 -12.65 -5.62
CA MET A 1 5.58 -11.86 -5.17
C MET A 1 5.17 -12.41 -3.84
N GLU A 2 5.25 -11.61 -2.79
CA GLU A 2 4.78 -11.96 -1.46
C GLU A 2 3.40 -11.36 -1.20
N ARG A 3 2.65 -11.94 -0.26
CA ARG A 3 1.33 -11.46 0.14
C ARG A 3 1.20 -11.49 1.64
N PHE A 4 0.67 -10.42 2.20
CA PHE A 4 0.36 -10.32 3.62
C PHE A 4 -0.78 -9.34 3.85
N ASP A 5 -1.47 -9.50 4.98
CA ASP A 5 -2.57 -8.62 5.35
C ASP A 5 -2.11 -7.55 6.33
N ILE A 6 -2.61 -6.33 6.16
CA ILE A 6 -2.47 -5.26 7.13
C ILE A 6 -3.82 -4.81 7.64
N SER A 7 -3.83 -4.32 8.88
CA SER A 7 -4.97 -3.66 9.49
C SER A 7 -4.61 -2.23 9.85
N ILE A 8 -5.46 -1.29 9.44
CA ILE A 8 -5.36 0.13 9.73
C ILE A 8 -6.49 0.55 10.65
N GLN A 9 -6.16 1.22 11.75
CA GLN A 9 -7.15 1.81 12.64
C GLN A 9 -7.46 3.24 12.19
N GLN A 10 -8.70 3.49 11.79
CA GLN A 10 -9.20 4.81 11.40
C GLN A 10 -10.34 5.22 12.34
N GLY A 11 -10.00 5.97 13.40
CA GLY A 11 -10.95 6.28 14.47
C GLY A 11 -11.38 5.01 15.20
N ASN A 12 -12.68 4.71 15.17
CA ASN A 12 -13.26 3.51 15.81
C ASN A 12 -13.44 2.33 14.84
N GLN A 13 -12.99 2.46 13.59
CA GLN A 13 -13.07 1.40 12.59
C GLN A 13 -11.69 0.80 12.33
N GLN A 14 -11.65 -0.52 12.17
CA GLN A 14 -10.48 -1.25 11.70
C GLN A 14 -10.72 -1.66 10.24
N LEU A 15 -9.85 -1.20 9.34
CA LEU A 15 -9.89 -1.49 7.92
C LEU A 15 -8.83 -2.54 7.58
N GLY A 16 -9.23 -3.63 6.96
CA GLY A 16 -8.33 -4.69 6.48
C GLY A 16 -7.95 -4.48 5.02
N PHE A 17 -6.69 -4.72 4.70
CA PHE A 17 -6.17 -4.65 3.34
C PHE A 17 -5.23 -5.82 3.06
N GLU A 18 -5.32 -6.37 1.86
CA GLU A 18 -4.32 -7.32 1.33
C GLU A 18 -3.21 -6.51 0.65
N VAL A 19 -1.96 -6.84 0.97
CA VAL A 19 -0.76 -6.27 0.35
C VAL A 19 -0.14 -7.30 -0.56
N ARG A 20 0.20 -6.90 -1.78
CA ARG A 20 0.98 -7.69 -2.73
C ARG A 20 2.30 -6.97 -2.98
N GLU A 21 3.39 -7.64 -2.62
CA GLU A 21 4.74 -7.13 -2.83
C GLU A 21 5.38 -7.75 -4.09
N TYR A 22 5.88 -6.90 -4.97
CA TYR A 22 6.53 -7.25 -6.22
C TYR A 22 8.01 -6.88 -6.17
N MET A 23 8.87 -7.78 -6.67
CA MET A 23 10.29 -7.46 -6.83
C MET A 23 10.48 -6.37 -7.88
N HIS A 24 11.36 -5.41 -7.58
CA HIS A 24 11.61 -4.19 -8.36
C HIS A 24 12.31 -4.41 -9.73
N HIS A 25 12.21 -5.61 -10.31
CA HIS A 25 12.88 -6.00 -11.55
C HIS A 25 11.97 -6.02 -12.79
N GLY A 26 10.66 -5.84 -12.63
CA GLY A 26 9.71 -5.77 -13.75
C GLY A 26 8.93 -4.46 -13.69
N GLY A 27 9.24 -3.51 -14.59
CA GLY A 27 8.71 -2.13 -14.58
C GLY A 27 7.20 -1.96 -14.80
N ASP A 28 6.43 -3.05 -14.81
CA ASP A 28 4.98 -3.03 -15.02
C ASP A 28 4.18 -2.87 -13.71
N HIS A 29 4.78 -3.20 -12.56
CA HIS A 29 4.13 -3.18 -11.25
C HIS A 29 4.79 -2.18 -10.29
N CYS A 30 3.96 -1.56 -9.45
CA CYS A 30 4.46 -0.87 -8.27
C CYS A 30 4.88 -1.92 -7.23
N MET A 31 5.90 -1.63 -6.43
CA MET A 31 6.48 -2.56 -5.47
C MET A 31 5.43 -3.05 -4.48
N PHE A 32 4.56 -2.18 -3.98
CA PHE A 32 3.46 -2.54 -3.09
C PHE A 32 2.12 -2.19 -3.73
N GLU A 33 1.25 -3.18 -3.93
CA GLU A 33 -0.13 -2.98 -4.36
C GLU A 33 -1.08 -3.38 -3.23
N ILE A 34 -2.03 -2.51 -2.90
CA ILE A 34 -2.94 -2.64 -1.76
C ILE A 34 -4.35 -2.88 -2.27
N PHE A 35 -5.03 -3.89 -1.71
CA PHE A 35 -6.32 -4.38 -2.16
C PHE A 35 -7.36 -4.37 -1.04
N THR A 36 -8.61 -4.11 -1.44
CA THR A 36 -9.83 -4.32 -0.63
C THR A 36 -10.85 -5.02 -1.53
N ASP A 37 -11.47 -6.10 -1.04
CA ASP A 37 -12.43 -6.90 -1.81
C ASP A 37 -11.92 -7.26 -3.23
N ASP A 38 -10.67 -7.75 -3.31
CA ASP A 38 -9.95 -8.08 -4.55
C ASP A 38 -9.73 -6.92 -5.54
N LYS A 39 -10.02 -5.68 -5.15
CA LYS A 39 -9.80 -4.48 -5.96
C LYS A 39 -8.60 -3.70 -5.47
N MET A 40 -7.68 -3.36 -6.37
CA MET A 40 -6.56 -2.48 -6.05
C MET A 40 -7.11 -1.10 -5.70
N VAL A 41 -6.74 -0.59 -4.53
CA VAL A 41 -7.19 0.71 -4.03
C VAL A 41 -6.07 1.75 -4.05
N VAL A 42 -4.83 1.35 -3.75
CA VAL A 42 -3.64 2.20 -3.81
C VAL A 42 -2.40 1.35 -4.03
N SER A 43 -1.34 1.93 -4.55
CA SER A 43 -0.04 1.28 -4.68
C SER A 43 1.10 2.26 -4.40
N PHE A 44 2.25 1.74 -3.98
CA PHE A 44 3.42 2.50 -3.57
C PHE A 44 4.70 1.98 -4.20
N ASN A 45 5.65 2.90 -4.39
CA ASN A 45 7.06 2.61 -4.67
C ASN A 45 7.93 3.33 -3.65
N PRO A 46 9.02 2.71 -3.17
CA PRO A 46 10.04 3.44 -2.45
C PRO A 46 10.66 4.48 -3.38
N ASP A 47 10.87 5.68 -2.85
CA ASP A 47 11.70 6.68 -3.50
C ASP A 47 13.20 6.40 -3.23
N PRO A 48 14.13 7.20 -3.79
CA PRO A 48 15.56 7.02 -3.54
C PRO A 48 16.00 7.16 -2.07
N TYR A 49 15.13 7.62 -1.18
CA TYR A 49 15.34 7.75 0.26
C TYR A 49 14.57 6.68 1.05
N GLU A 50 14.13 5.62 0.38
CA GLU A 50 13.36 4.49 0.96
C GLU A 50 12.00 4.91 1.56
N SER A 51 11.50 6.10 1.22
CA SER A 51 10.18 6.56 1.65
C SER A 51 9.12 6.12 0.66
N LEU A 52 7.96 5.67 1.16
CA LEU A 52 6.90 5.19 0.26
C LEU A 52 6.17 6.36 -0.41
N THR A 53 6.24 6.39 -1.74
CA THR A 53 5.53 7.34 -2.60
C THR A 53 4.38 6.66 -3.32
N VAL A 54 3.25 7.37 -3.47
CA VAL A 54 2.09 6.85 -4.19
C VAL A 54 2.42 6.66 -5.65
N CYS A 55 2.28 5.42 -6.12
CA CYS A 55 2.45 5.04 -7.52
C CYS A 55 1.11 5.15 -8.27
N LYS A 56 0.02 4.56 -7.73
CA LYS A 56 -1.35 4.66 -8.26
C LYS A 56 -2.35 4.76 -7.10
N ASN A 57 -3.47 5.47 -7.29
CA ASN A 57 -4.57 5.54 -6.32
C ASN A 57 -5.95 5.39 -7.02
N PRO A 58 -6.22 4.23 -7.67
CA PRO A 58 -7.48 4.01 -8.39
C PRO A 58 -8.70 3.96 -7.45
N GLY A 59 -8.50 3.60 -6.18
CA GLY A 59 -9.55 3.64 -5.16
C GLY A 59 -9.94 5.04 -4.72
N SER A 60 -9.24 6.09 -5.21
CA SER A 60 -9.46 7.48 -4.82
C SER A 60 -9.45 7.67 -3.29
N LEU A 61 -8.55 6.95 -2.61
CA LEU A 61 -8.40 7.04 -1.17
C LEU A 61 -7.95 8.46 -0.80
N ASN A 62 -8.52 9.01 0.26
CA ASN A 62 -8.10 10.31 0.76
C ASN A 62 -6.66 10.24 1.33
N ASN A 63 -5.97 11.39 1.33
CA ASN A 63 -4.57 11.47 1.76
C ASN A 63 -4.34 10.93 3.17
N LYS A 64 -5.29 11.13 4.09
CA LYS A 64 -5.16 10.63 5.47
C LYS A 64 -5.06 9.10 5.51
N LEU A 65 -5.92 8.40 4.77
CA LEU A 65 -5.89 6.94 4.71
C LEU A 65 -4.64 6.44 3.96
N VAL A 66 -4.27 7.11 2.88
CA VAL A 66 -3.03 6.80 2.13
C VAL A 66 -1.80 6.89 3.04
N HIS A 67 -1.67 7.96 3.84
CA HIS A 67 -0.57 8.10 4.79
C HIS A 67 -0.57 7.01 5.85
N LEU A 68 -1.74 6.67 6.42
CA LEU A 68 -1.82 5.59 7.42
C LEU A 68 -1.39 4.22 6.83
N ILE A 69 -1.70 3.97 5.56
CA ILE A 69 -1.26 2.75 4.87
C ILE A 69 0.26 2.78 4.67
N ALA A 70 0.83 3.89 4.19
CA ALA A 70 2.27 4.05 4.01
C ALA A 70 3.03 3.86 5.33
N ASP A 71 2.63 4.57 6.39
CA ASP A 71 3.21 4.47 7.74
C ASP A 71 3.16 3.03 8.29
N LYS A 72 2.16 2.24 7.88
CA LYS A 72 2.03 0.84 8.29
C LYS A 72 2.97 -0.05 7.52
N LEU A 73 3.11 0.15 6.21
CA LEU A 73 3.99 -0.61 5.32
C LEU A 73 5.47 -0.38 5.66
N GLU A 74 5.86 0.86 5.96
CA GLU A 74 7.24 1.21 6.36
C GLU A 74 7.71 0.51 7.65
N LYS A 75 6.82 -0.15 8.41
CA LYS A 75 7.20 -0.97 9.56
C LYS A 75 7.62 -2.40 9.18
N PHE A 76 7.43 -2.78 7.93
CA PHE A 76 7.77 -4.10 7.38
C PHE A 76 9.01 -4.08 6.48
N ILE A 77 9.51 -2.89 6.15
CA ILE A 77 10.66 -2.63 5.28
C ILE A 77 11.82 -2.17 6.17
#